data_AF-A0A5C6FIM4-F1
#
_entry.id   AF-A0A5C6FIM4-F1
#
_cell.length_a   1.000
_cell.length_b   1.000
_cell.length_c   1.000
_cell.angle_alpha   90.00
_cell.angle_beta   90.00
_cell.angle_gamma   90.00
#
_symmetry.space_group_name_H-M   'P 1'
#
loop_
_entity.id
_entity.type
_entity.pdbx_description
1 polymer ?
#
loop_
_entity_poly.entity_id
_entity_poly.type
_entity_poly.pdbx_seq_one_letter_code
_entity_poly.pdbx_strand_id
1 'polypeptide(L)'
;MPDKTNARLQYAELVRHFLAGRMTNHQYENRCDDLIDDGDDAVNQIYCELWKSYCDFREHRMGLRHGMTRDGRRLAARWIMFLRSGRPYEYPIYGCLPTLITIMTLGLVRKPDPLSLGDSDVWPYFRHSDFQCDLARPTLLNGRSGHMVADIG
;
A
#
# COMPACT_ATOMS: atom_id res chain seq x y z
N MET A 1 13.87 -4.81 18.06
CA MET A 1 13.35 -5.05 16.71
C MET A 1 12.08 -4.23 16.58
N PRO A 2 12.01 -3.24 15.69
CA PRO A 2 10.77 -2.54 15.42
C PRO A 2 9.71 -3.55 14.97
N ASP A 3 8.50 -3.43 15.52
CA ASP A 3 7.40 -4.34 15.21
C ASP A 3 6.94 -4.07 13.78
N LYS A 4 7.24 -4.98 12.84
CA LYS A 4 6.85 -4.88 11.42
C LYS A 4 5.34 -4.65 11.25
N THR A 5 4.53 -5.11 12.20
CA THR A 5 3.09 -4.84 12.27
C THR A 5 2.80 -3.35 12.38
N ASN A 6 3.60 -2.63 13.15
CA ASN A 6 3.47 -1.18 13.35
C ASN A 6 3.82 -0.41 12.07
N ALA A 7 4.91 -0.77 11.39
CA ALA A 7 5.30 -0.14 10.11
C ALA A 7 4.21 -0.27 9.04
N ARG A 8 3.60 -1.45 8.91
CA ARG A 8 2.49 -1.67 7.97
C ARG A 8 1.25 -0.86 8.29
N LEU A 9 0.91 -0.71 9.58
CA LEU A 9 -0.24 0.10 10.01
C LEU A 9 0.00 1.58 9.75
N GLN A 10 1.19 2.09 10.08
CA GLN A 10 1.59 3.47 9.79
C GLN A 10 1.57 3.75 8.28
N TYR A 11 2.10 2.82 7.48
CA TYR A 11 2.10 2.96 6.03
C TYR A 11 0.68 2.91 5.44
N ALA A 12 -0.20 2.05 5.96
CA ALA A 12 -1.60 2.02 5.54
C ALA A 12 -2.33 3.35 5.80
N GLU A 13 -2.05 4.01 6.93
CA GLU A 13 -2.59 5.33 7.23
C GLU A 13 -2.01 6.42 6.30
N LEU A 14 -0.70 6.35 6.04
CA LEU A 14 0.00 7.25 5.14
C LEU A 14 -0.59 7.19 3.71
N VAL A 15 -0.72 5.98 3.16
CA VAL A 15 -1.32 5.74 1.84
C VAL A 15 -2.75 6.29 1.80
N ARG A 16 -3.54 6.07 2.85
CA ARG A 16 -4.91 6.62 2.94
C ARG A 16 -4.91 8.15 2.89
N HIS A 17 -4.00 8.82 3.58
CA HIS A 17 -3.92 10.27 3.59
C HIS A 17 -3.44 10.84 2.26
N PHE A 18 -2.43 10.23 1.64
CA PHE A 18 -1.93 10.63 0.34
C PHE A 18 -3.01 10.52 -0.73
N LEU A 19 -3.66 9.36 -0.83
CA LEU A 19 -4.72 9.10 -1.81
C LEU A 19 -5.99 9.93 -1.57
N ALA A 20 -6.25 10.36 -0.33
CA ALA A 20 -7.30 11.31 -0.01
C ALA A 20 -6.93 12.78 -0.32
N GLY A 21 -5.74 13.04 -0.86
CA GLY A 21 -5.25 14.39 -1.16
C GLY A 21 -4.90 15.22 0.07
N ARG A 22 -4.79 14.59 1.25
CA ARG A 22 -4.50 15.28 2.52
C ARG A 22 -3.03 15.63 2.71
N MET A 23 -2.14 15.05 1.91
CA MET A 23 -0.70 15.37 1.86
C MET A 23 -0.23 15.47 0.41
N THR A 24 0.93 16.12 0.21
CA THR A 24 1.62 16.19 -1.09
C THR A 24 2.47 14.94 -1.33
N ASN A 25 2.87 14.69 -2.57
CA ASN A 25 3.81 13.61 -2.92
C ASN A 25 5.14 13.75 -2.15
N HIS A 26 5.70 14.96 -2.04
CA HIS A 26 6.93 15.18 -1.26
C HIS A 26 6.72 14.90 0.24
N GLN A 27 5.59 15.30 0.83
CA GLN A 27 5.27 14.98 2.22
C GLN A 27 5.08 13.48 2.45
N TYR A 28 4.53 12.79 1.45
CA TYR A 28 4.37 11.35 1.47
C TYR A 28 5.74 10.65 1.42
N GLU A 29 6.62 11.05 0.50
CA GLU A 29 7.97 10.47 0.35
C GLU A 29 8.83 10.65 1.59
N ASN A 30 8.92 11.88 2.11
CA ASN A 30 9.71 12.16 3.32
C ASN A 30 9.28 11.30 4.52
N ARG A 31 8.01 10.90 4.60
CA ARG A 31 7.50 10.02 5.67
C ARG A 31 7.64 8.53 5.33
N CYS A 32 7.79 8.20 4.05
CA CYS A 32 8.06 6.83 3.62
C CYS A 32 9.52 6.45 3.89
N ASP A 33 10.46 7.40 3.80
CA ASP A 33 11.88 7.14 4.08
C ASP A 33 12.06 6.46 5.45
N ASP A 34 11.38 6.95 6.49
CA ASP A 34 11.39 6.37 7.84
C ASP A 34 10.80 4.94 7.90
N LEU A 35 9.86 4.60 7.02
CA LEU A 35 9.11 3.32 7.04
C LEU A 35 9.71 2.25 6.12
N ILE A 36 10.42 2.65 5.07
CA ILE A 36 11.02 1.75 4.09
C ILE A 36 12.35 1.17 4.63
N ASP A 37 13.08 1.95 5.43
CA ASP A 37 14.31 1.50 6.08
C ASP A 37 14.08 0.33 7.06
N ASP A 38 12.85 0.17 7.58
CA ASP A 38 12.45 -0.95 8.44
C ASP A 38 12.42 -2.32 7.71
N GLY A 39 12.51 -2.35 6.37
CA GLY A 39 12.71 -3.56 5.58
C GLY A 39 11.49 -4.48 5.50
N ASP A 40 10.27 -3.93 5.50
CA ASP A 40 9.05 -4.71 5.24
C ASP A 40 8.75 -4.80 3.74
N ASP A 41 8.70 -6.04 3.23
CA ASP A 41 8.53 -6.32 1.81
C ASP A 41 7.19 -5.81 1.26
N ALA A 42 6.11 -5.91 2.04
CA ALA A 42 4.80 -5.44 1.60
C ALA A 42 4.78 -3.92 1.44
N VAL A 43 5.37 -3.21 2.41
CA VAL A 43 5.50 -1.75 2.37
C VAL A 43 6.32 -1.33 1.15
N ASN A 44 7.49 -1.95 0.93
CA ASN A 44 8.37 -1.61 -0.18
C ASN A 44 7.69 -1.82 -1.54
N GLN A 45 6.99 -2.94 -1.74
CA GLN A 45 6.32 -3.23 -3.01
C GLN A 45 5.15 -2.30 -3.28
N ILE A 46 4.32 -2.02 -2.27
CA ILE A 46 3.21 -1.07 -2.41
C ILE A 46 3.74 0.34 -2.67
N TYR A 47 4.84 0.72 -2.01
CA TYR A 47 5.53 1.99 -2.26
C TYR A 47 6.00 2.10 -3.71
N CYS A 48 6.74 1.13 -4.22
CA CYS A 48 7.21 1.18 -5.61
C CYS A 48 6.06 1.16 -6.63
N GLU A 49 4.92 0.55 -6.32
CA GLU A 49 3.73 0.59 -7.17
C GLU A 49 3.06 1.96 -7.16
N LEU A 50 2.90 2.55 -5.98
CA LEU A 50 2.31 3.88 -5.82
C LEU A 50 3.22 4.98 -6.40
N TRP A 51 4.54 4.83 -6.29
CA TRP A 51 5.52 5.75 -6.87
C TRP A 51 5.36 5.93 -8.38
N LYS A 52 5.04 4.85 -9.12
CA LYS A 52 4.77 4.90 -10.58
C LYS A 52 3.58 5.78 -10.95
N SER A 53 2.69 6.08 -10.00
CA SER A 53 1.44 6.79 -10.27
C SER A 53 1.56 8.32 -10.23
N TYR A 54 2.69 8.86 -9.75
CA TYR A 54 2.87 10.30 -9.60
C TYR A 54 4.24 10.77 -10.14
N CYS A 55 4.40 12.09 -10.26
CA CYS A 55 5.60 12.72 -10.83
C CYS A 55 6.46 13.35 -9.73
N ASP A 56 7.71 12.93 -9.60
CA ASP A 56 8.65 13.42 -8.57
C ASP A 56 9.13 14.86 -8.81
N PHE A 57 9.06 15.33 -10.06
CA PHE A 57 9.61 16.65 -10.42
C PHE A 57 8.74 17.83 -9.98
N ARG A 58 7.53 17.58 -9.48
CA ARG A 58 6.59 18.63 -9.06
C ARG A 58 5.84 18.23 -7.80
N GLU A 59 5.79 19.14 -6.84
CA GLU A 59 4.95 18.95 -5.67
C GLU A 59 3.47 19.06 -6.06
N HIS A 60 2.68 18.05 -5.71
CA HIS A 60 1.24 18.04 -5.96
C HIS A 60 0.51 17.13 -4.97
N ARG A 61 -0.82 17.27 -4.93
CA ARG A 61 -1.72 16.41 -4.15
C ARG A 61 -2.54 15.53 -5.09
N MET A 62 -2.73 14.27 -4.72
CA MET A 62 -3.67 13.38 -5.40
C MET A 62 -5.08 14.02 -5.43
N GLY A 63 -5.75 13.96 -6.57
CA GLY A 63 -7.17 14.31 -6.67
C GLY A 63 -7.51 15.80 -6.83
N LEU A 64 -6.54 16.72 -6.80
CA LEU A 64 -6.83 18.17 -6.84
C LEU A 64 -7.31 18.69 -8.21
N ARG A 65 -7.11 17.92 -9.29
CA ARG A 65 -7.66 18.21 -10.64
C ARG A 65 -8.57 17.11 -11.18
N HIS A 66 -8.26 15.85 -10.91
CA HIS A 66 -9.06 14.69 -11.30
C HIS A 66 -9.11 13.76 -10.08
N GLY A 67 -10.25 13.75 -9.38
CA GLY A 67 -10.45 12.88 -8.23
C GLY A 67 -10.14 11.42 -8.56
N MET A 68 -9.75 10.64 -7.55
CA MET A 68 -9.33 9.25 -7.73
C MET A 68 -10.44 8.43 -8.41
N THR A 69 -10.08 7.69 -9.46
CA THR A 69 -11.03 6.83 -10.19
C THR A 69 -11.62 5.77 -9.26
N ARG A 70 -12.77 5.19 -9.64
CA ARG A 70 -13.40 4.11 -8.86
C ARG A 70 -12.45 2.93 -8.67
N ASP A 71 -11.67 2.61 -9.69
CA ASP A 71 -10.72 1.50 -9.68
C ASP A 71 -9.50 1.81 -8.80
N GLY A 72 -8.98 3.05 -8.86
CA GLY A 72 -7.93 3.50 -7.94
C GLY A 72 -8.38 3.41 -6.47
N ARG A 73 -9.63 3.80 -6.16
CA ARG A 73 -10.20 3.64 -4.80
C ARG A 73 -10.30 2.18 -4.35
N ARG A 74 -10.68 1.27 -5.24
CA ARG A 74 -10.75 -0.16 -4.94
C ARG A 74 -9.37 -0.76 -4.69
N LEU A 75 -8.40 -0.38 -5.52
CA LEU A 75 -7.02 -0.81 -5.38
C LEU A 75 -6.42 -0.31 -4.06
N ALA A 76 -6.60 0.96 -3.74
CA ALA A 76 -6.20 1.56 -2.47
C ALA A 76 -6.80 0.86 -1.25
N ALA A 77 -8.11 0.59 -1.28
CA ALA A 77 -8.79 -0.11 -0.19
C ALA A 77 -8.21 -1.51 0.03
N ARG A 78 -7.87 -2.20 -1.07
CA ARG A 78 -7.24 -3.51 -1.02
C ARG A 78 -5.83 -3.45 -0.41
N TRP A 79 -5.01 -2.46 -0.79
CA TRP A 79 -3.68 -2.26 -0.21
C TRP A 79 -3.74 -2.02 1.29
N ILE A 80 -4.63 -1.12 1.71
CA ILE A 80 -4.86 -0.82 3.13
C ILE A 80 -5.33 -2.07 3.88
N MET A 81 -6.23 -2.86 3.28
CA MET A 81 -6.71 -4.10 3.88
C MET A 81 -5.59 -5.12 4.07
N PHE A 82 -4.75 -5.33 3.05
CA PHE A 82 -3.61 -6.23 3.11
C PHE A 82 -2.57 -5.81 4.16
N LEU A 83 -2.21 -4.53 4.18
CA LEU A 83 -1.27 -3.99 5.17
C LEU A 83 -1.78 -4.20 6.60
N ARG A 84 -3.09 -4.05 6.82
CA ARG A 84 -3.71 -4.27 8.13
C ARG A 84 -3.91 -5.74 8.49
N SER A 85 -3.92 -6.67 7.53
CA SER A 85 -4.16 -8.08 7.83
C SER A 85 -2.94 -8.80 8.40
N GLY A 86 -1.75 -8.20 8.27
CA GLY A 86 -0.50 -8.77 8.80
C GLY A 86 -0.02 -10.01 8.05
N ARG A 87 -0.61 -10.34 6.90
CA ARG A 87 -0.22 -11.51 6.10
C ARG A 87 1.19 -11.36 5.53
N PRO A 88 1.97 -12.45 5.42
CA PRO A 88 3.26 -12.39 4.75
C PRO A 88 3.09 -11.95 3.29
N TYR A 89 4.07 -11.22 2.76
CA TYR A 89 4.14 -10.92 1.35
C TYR A 89 4.84 -12.09 0.64
N GLU A 90 4.16 -12.73 -0.31
CA GLU A 90 4.64 -13.97 -0.95
C GLU A 90 5.18 -13.77 -2.37
N TYR A 91 4.92 -12.62 -3.00
CA TYR A 91 5.48 -12.32 -4.31
C TYR A 91 6.99 -12.03 -4.20
N PRO A 92 7.76 -12.27 -5.26
CA PRO A 92 9.17 -11.89 -5.27
C PRO A 92 9.32 -10.37 -5.13
N ILE A 93 10.34 -9.97 -4.38
CA ILE A 93 10.62 -8.59 -4.03
C ILE A 93 11.46 -7.97 -5.14
N TYR A 94 11.07 -6.80 -5.61
CA TYR A 94 11.87 -5.98 -6.52
C TYR A 94 11.88 -4.55 -6.00
N GLY A 95 13.06 -3.98 -5.82
CA GLY A 95 13.15 -2.55 -5.50
C GLY A 95 12.59 -1.68 -6.63
N CYS A 96 12.56 -0.36 -6.41
CA CYS A 96 12.08 0.55 -7.44
C CYS A 96 13.08 0.69 -8.61
N LEU A 97 14.34 0.28 -8.44
CA LEU A 97 15.41 0.43 -9.44
C LEU A 97 15.14 -0.31 -10.78
N PRO A 98 14.76 -1.61 -10.80
CA PRO A 98 14.31 -2.27 -12.04
C PRO A 98 13.19 -1.51 -12.77
N THR A 99 12.24 -0.94 -12.02
CA THR A 99 11.17 -0.14 -12.61
C THR A 99 11.72 1.14 -13.24
N LEU A 100 12.61 1.86 -12.54
CA LEU A 100 13.25 3.07 -13.05
C LEU A 100 14.03 2.77 -14.34
N ILE A 101 14.77 1.67 -14.41
CA ILE A 101 15.50 1.25 -15.63
C ILE A 101 14.52 1.03 -16.80
N THR A 102 13.41 0.32 -16.60
CA THR A 102 12.40 0.12 -17.65
C THR A 102 11.81 1.46 -18.12
N ILE A 103 11.52 2.40 -17.22
CA ILE A 103 11.03 3.74 -17.57
C ILE A 103 12.07 4.51 -18.40
N MET A 104 13.32 4.54 -17.94
CA MET A 104 14.42 5.25 -18.61
C MET A 104 14.79 4.64 -19.96
N THR A 105 14.59 3.34 -20.14
CA THR A 105 14.80 2.63 -21.40
C THR A 105 13.54 2.60 -22.27
N LEU A 106 12.49 3.36 -21.93
CA LEU A 106 11.21 3.42 -22.66
C LEU A 106 10.61 2.03 -22.94
N GLY A 107 10.83 1.06 -22.05
CA GLY A 107 10.32 -0.30 -22.19
C GLY A 107 11.16 -1.25 -23.06
N LEU A 108 12.34 -0.84 -23.55
CA LEU A 108 13.26 -1.71 -24.29
C LEU A 108 13.76 -2.88 -23.44
N VAL A 109 13.96 -2.65 -22.14
CA VAL A 109 14.31 -3.70 -21.17
C VAL A 109 13.05 -4.17 -20.47
N ARG A 110 12.64 -5.40 -20.79
CA ARG A 110 11.45 -6.04 -20.21
C ARG A 110 11.79 -6.56 -18.82
N LYS A 111 11.14 -6.01 -17.80
CA LYS A 111 11.22 -6.56 -16.44
C LYS A 111 10.43 -7.88 -16.36
N PRO A 112 10.86 -8.85 -15.54
CA PRO A 112 10.03 -10.01 -15.22
C PRO A 112 8.71 -9.53 -14.62
N ASP A 113 7.63 -10.23 -14.93
CA ASP A 113 6.30 -9.97 -14.37
C ASP A 113 6.05 -10.90 -13.19
N PRO A 114 6.34 -10.48 -11.95
CA PRO A 114 6.16 -11.34 -10.78
C PRO A 114 4.71 -11.63 -10.47
N LEU A 115 3.78 -10.82 -10.98
CA LEU A 115 2.36 -11.04 -10.76
C LEU A 115 1.88 -12.34 -11.43
N SER A 116 2.60 -12.82 -12.45
CA SER A 116 2.34 -14.09 -13.12
C SER A 116 2.48 -15.33 -12.22
N LEU A 117 3.14 -15.21 -11.06
CA LEU A 117 3.33 -16.32 -10.12
C LEU A 117 2.11 -16.56 -9.21
N GLY A 118 1.20 -15.59 -9.11
CA GLY A 118 0.01 -15.66 -8.27
C GLY A 118 -1.21 -15.12 -9.00
N ASP A 119 -2.25 -14.76 -8.24
CA ASP A 119 -3.44 -14.13 -8.81
C ASP A 119 -3.24 -12.61 -8.94
N SER A 120 -2.91 -12.15 -10.15
CA SER A 120 -2.67 -10.74 -10.46
C SER A 120 -3.86 -9.83 -10.14
N ASP A 121 -5.08 -10.36 -10.21
CA ASP A 121 -6.31 -9.56 -10.07
C ASP A 121 -6.56 -9.13 -8.62
N VAL A 122 -5.93 -9.82 -7.66
CA VAL A 122 -6.04 -9.58 -6.22
C VAL A 122 -4.75 -9.09 -5.57
N TRP A 123 -3.71 -8.76 -6.34
CA TRP A 123 -2.49 -8.15 -5.79
C TRP A 123 -2.85 -7.01 -4.83
N PRO A 124 -2.24 -6.91 -3.62
CA PRO A 124 -1.04 -7.60 -3.12
C PRO A 124 -1.24 -9.01 -2.53
N TYR A 125 -2.45 -9.56 -2.58
CA TYR A 125 -2.69 -10.94 -2.16
C TYR A 125 -2.12 -11.91 -3.18
N PHE A 126 -1.44 -12.97 -2.72
CA PHE A 126 -0.95 -14.02 -3.61
C PHE A 126 -2.07 -14.91 -4.13
N ARG A 127 -3.12 -15.11 -3.31
CA ARG A 127 -4.26 -16.00 -3.58
C ARG A 127 -5.58 -15.26 -3.42
N HIS A 128 -6.53 -15.61 -4.28
CA HIS A 128 -7.91 -15.12 -4.20
C HIS A 128 -8.60 -15.45 -2.87
N SER A 129 -8.33 -16.64 -2.31
CA SER A 129 -8.93 -17.10 -1.06
C SER A 129 -8.57 -16.21 0.13
N ASP A 130 -7.33 -15.73 0.19
CA ASP A 130 -6.87 -14.86 1.28
C ASP A 130 -7.51 -13.49 1.22
N PHE A 131 -7.66 -12.95 0.01
CA PHE A 131 -8.41 -11.72 -0.23
C PHE A 131 -9.86 -11.86 0.23
N GLN A 132 -10.54 -12.95 -0.10
CA GLN A 132 -11.91 -13.22 0.33
C GLN A 132 -12.03 -13.38 1.85
N CYS A 133 -11.08 -14.08 2.50
CA CYS A 133 -11.06 -14.24 3.95
C CYS A 133 -10.96 -12.91 4.68
N ASP A 134 -10.09 -12.01 4.21
CA ASP A 134 -9.90 -10.69 4.81
C ASP A 134 -11.07 -9.75 4.49
N LEU A 135 -11.65 -9.87 3.29
CA LEU A 135 -12.85 -9.12 2.91
C LEU A 135 -14.06 -9.50 3.79
N ALA A 136 -14.19 -10.77 4.15
CA ALA A 136 -15.22 -11.29 5.05
C ALA A 136 -15.01 -10.88 6.52
N ARG A 137 -13.83 -10.37 6.88
CA ARG A 137 -13.49 -9.84 8.20
C ARG A 137 -13.25 -8.34 8.13
N PRO A 138 -14.29 -7.49 8.07
CA PRO A 138 -14.12 -6.06 7.91
C PRO A 138 -13.52 -5.42 9.18
N THR A 139 -12.19 -5.45 9.31
CA THR A 139 -11.42 -4.76 10.36
C THR A 139 -11.58 -3.23 10.30
N LEU A 140 -12.16 -2.71 9.22
CA LEU A 140 -12.43 -1.29 8.98
C LEU A 140 -13.88 -0.86 9.32
N LEU A 141 -14.80 -1.80 9.57
CA LEU A 141 -16.21 -1.50 9.93
C LEU A 141 -16.57 -1.87 11.37
N ASN A 142 -15.71 -2.59 12.09
CA ASN A 142 -15.83 -2.70 13.54
C ASN A 142 -15.41 -1.37 14.17
N GLY A 143 -16.34 -0.43 14.24
CA GLY A 143 -16.33 0.65 15.21
C GLY A 143 -16.28 0.03 16.60
N ARG A 144 -15.07 -0.19 17.13
CA ARG A 144 -14.84 -0.40 18.55
C ARG A 144 -15.14 0.93 19.25
N SER A 145 -16.42 1.21 19.45
CA SER A 145 -16.86 1.88 20.67
C SER A 145 -16.38 0.96 21.80
N GLY A 146 -15.34 1.39 22.50
CA GLY A 146 -14.90 0.72 23.72
C GLY A 146 -16.08 0.67 24.67
N HIS A 147 -16.69 -0.51 24.75
CA HIS A 147 -17.47 -0.94 25.89
C HIS A 147 -16.51 -0.95 27.09
N MET A 148 -16.40 0.20 27.76
CA MET A 148 -15.84 0.27 29.09
C MET A 148 -16.97 -0.14 30.04
N VAL A 149 -17.19 -1.46 30.13
CA VAL A 149 -17.69 -2.03 31.36
C VAL A 149 -16.48 -2.18 32.26
N ALA A 150 -16.42 -1.30 33.24
CA ALA A 150 -15.85 -1.60 34.52
C ALA A 150 -16.93 -1.28 35.55
N ASP A 151 -17.31 -2.30 36.32
CA ASP A 151 -17.76 -2.19 37.72
C ASP A 151 -17.01 -1.04 38.42
N ILE A 152 -17.53 -0.34 39.43
CA ILE A 152 -17.97 -0.84 40.75
C ILE A 152 -18.72 0.32 41.44
N GLY A 153 -19.82 0.02 42.14
CA GLY A 153 -20.54 0.95 43.02
C GLY A 153 -21.85 0.35 43.53
#